data_AF-A0A8S9JNQ7-F1
#
_entry.id   AF-A0A8S9JNQ7-F1
#
_cell.length_a   1.000
_cell.length_b   1.000
_cell.length_c   1.000
_cell.angle_alpha   90.00
_cell.angle_beta   90.00
_cell.angle_gamma   90.00
#
_symmetry.space_group_name_H-M   'P 1'
#
loop_
_entity.id
_entity.type
_entity.pdbx_description
1 polymer ?
#
loop_
_entity_poly.entity_id
_entity_poly.type
_entity_poly.pdbx_seq_one_letter_code
_entity_poly.pdbx_strand_id
1 'polypeptide(L)'
;MRPLTGFQFQCLAGSFFVDEKKKVVVVIDMTRGHYLTIRNMAYVLGENGYLKTVDLGEFANGNCWPLVCSYVPSSVRINQAAPPGNQRNTSPYLIY
;
A
#
# COMPACT_ATOMS: atom_id res chain seq x y z
N MET A 1 -22.83 -13.17 5.08
CA MET A 1 -22.08 -12.17 5.86
C MET A 1 -23.08 -11.30 6.59
N ARG A 2 -22.91 -11.06 7.91
CA ARG A 2 -23.73 -10.06 8.60
C ARG A 2 -23.25 -8.67 8.15
N PRO A 3 -24.16 -7.70 7.90
CA PRO A 3 -23.74 -6.35 7.56
C PRO A 3 -22.90 -5.75 8.68
N LEU A 4 -21.77 -5.11 8.34
CA LEU A 4 -20.99 -4.32 9.29
C LEU A 4 -21.75 -3.04 9.58
N THR A 5 -22.63 -3.11 10.57
CA THR A 5 -23.42 -1.97 11.04
C THR A 5 -22.56 -1.17 12.02
N GLY A 6 -22.35 0.13 11.73
CA GLY A 6 -21.60 1.05 12.59
C GLY A 6 -20.20 1.44 12.13
N PHE A 7 -19.68 0.89 11.02
CA PHE A 7 -18.41 1.32 10.44
C PHE A 7 -18.66 2.09 9.13
N GLN A 8 -18.40 3.40 9.12
CA GLN A 8 -18.57 4.24 7.94
C GLN A 8 -17.20 4.56 7.34
N PHE A 9 -17.06 4.28 6.05
CA PHE A 9 -15.91 4.70 5.25
C PHE A 9 -16.24 6.00 4.53
N GLN A 10 -15.22 6.83 4.25
CA GLN A 10 -15.46 8.03 3.45
C GLN A 10 -15.86 7.66 2.02
N CYS A 11 -17.10 8.01 1.65
CA CYS A 11 -17.71 7.64 0.37
C CYS A 11 -16.96 8.15 -0.88
N LEU A 12 -16.13 9.19 -0.74
CA LEU A 12 -15.39 9.84 -1.85
C LEU A 12 -13.90 9.50 -1.87
N ALA A 13 -13.43 8.68 -0.93
CA ALA A 13 -12.01 8.47 -0.67
C ALA A 13 -11.63 6.99 -0.49
N GLY A 14 -12.62 6.15 -0.18
CA GLY A 14 -12.42 4.73 0.01
C GLY A 14 -12.29 3.98 -1.31
N SER A 15 -11.33 3.06 -1.38
CA SER A 15 -11.30 2.01 -2.40
C SER A 15 -11.21 0.64 -1.72
N PHE A 16 -11.58 -0.44 -2.41
CA PHE A 16 -11.58 -1.76 -1.81
C PHE A 16 -11.20 -2.85 -2.81
N PHE A 17 -10.76 -3.98 -2.27
CA PHE A 17 -10.67 -5.23 -3.01
C PHE A 17 -11.15 -6.41 -2.17
N VAL A 18 -11.51 -7.49 -2.85
CA VAL A 18 -11.99 -8.73 -2.25
C VAL A 18 -11.01 -9.84 -2.57
N ASP A 19 -10.57 -10.57 -1.55
CA ASP A 19 -9.86 -11.84 -1.71
C ASP A 19 -10.85 -12.97 -1.43
N GLU A 20 -11.41 -13.55 -2.50
CA GLU A 20 -12.42 -14.60 -2.42
C GLU A 20 -11.89 -15.88 -1.74
N LYS A 21 -10.61 -16.21 -1.96
CA LYS A 21 -9.98 -17.41 -1.38
C LYS A 21 -9.83 -17.28 0.12
N LYS A 22 -9.42 -16.10 0.59
CA LYS A 22 -9.31 -15.80 2.03
C LYS A 22 -10.63 -15.36 2.65
N LYS A 23 -11.65 -15.09 1.83
CA LYS A 23 -12.95 -14.55 2.24
C LYS A 23 -12.83 -13.26 3.05
N VAL A 24 -11.97 -12.35 2.59
CA VAL A 24 -11.78 -11.04 3.22
C VAL A 24 -12.04 -9.92 2.24
N VAL A 25 -12.53 -8.80 2.78
CA VAL A 25 -12.60 -7.52 2.09
C VAL A 25 -11.56 -6.61 2.72
N VAL A 26 -10.74 -5.98 1.89
CA VAL A 26 -9.81 -4.95 2.35
C VAL A 26 -10.30 -3.62 1.82
N VAL A 27 -10.61 -2.70 2.73
CA VAL A 27 -11.01 -1.33 2.41
C VAL A 27 -9.84 -0.43 2.76
N ILE A 28 -9.38 0.38 1.82
CA ILE A 28 -8.43 1.45 2.07
C ILE A 28 -9.21 2.75 2.14
N ASP A 29 -9.03 3.51 3.21
CA ASP A 29 -9.73 4.76 3.45
C ASP A 29 -8.81 5.83 4.03
N MET A 30 -9.20 7.09 3.86
CA MET A 30 -8.57 8.24 4.48
C MET A 30 -9.26 8.54 5.80
N THR A 31 -8.53 8.41 6.90
CA THR A 31 -9.06 8.72 8.24
C THR A 31 -8.31 9.89 8.85
N ARG A 32 -9.03 10.74 9.60
CA ARG A 32 -8.39 11.77 10.44
C ARG A 32 -7.69 11.06 11.59
N GLY A 33 -6.36 11.07 11.57
CA GLY A 33 -5.53 10.66 12.69
C GLY A 33 -5.55 11.68 13.82
N HIS A 34 -4.75 11.41 14.86
CA HIS A 34 -4.48 12.40 15.90
C HIS A 34 -3.81 13.65 15.31
N TYR A 35 -4.13 14.82 15.86
CA TYR A 35 -3.55 16.13 15.49
C TYR A 35 -3.84 16.63 14.06
N LEU A 36 -5.04 16.38 13.53
CA LEU A 36 -5.49 16.87 12.21
C LEU A 36 -4.71 16.29 11.00
N THR A 37 -3.88 15.27 11.21
CA THR A 37 -3.18 14.57 10.12
C THR A 37 -4.15 13.62 9.42
N ILE A 38 -4.12 13.59 8.08
CA ILE A 38 -4.87 12.61 7.28
C ILE A 38 -3.95 11.41 7.08
N ARG A 39 -4.40 10.21 7.46
CA ARG A 39 -3.66 8.97 7.29
C ARG A 39 -4.41 8.00 6.40
N ASN A 40 -3.65 7.24 5.61
CA ASN A 40 -4.17 6.15 4.83
C ASN A 40 -4.28 4.92 5.75
N MET A 41 -5.48 4.36 5.86
CA MET A 41 -5.76 3.20 6.70
C MET A 41 -6.29 2.06 5.85
N ALA A 42 -5.83 0.84 6.10
CA ALA A 42 -6.41 -0.36 5.55
C ALA A 42 -7.20 -1.11 6.63
N TYR A 43 -8.44 -1.46 6.31
CA TYR A 43 -9.35 -2.22 7.15
C TYR A 43 -9.58 -3.58 6.51
N VAL A 44 -9.10 -4.64 7.16
CA VAL A 44 -9.29 -6.02 6.75
C VAL A 44 -10.51 -6.57 7.48
N LEU A 45 -11.53 -6.89 6.71
CA LEU A 45 -12.82 -7.40 7.15
C LEU A 45 -12.93 -8.86 6.76
N GLY A 46 -13.20 -9.74 7.72
CA GLY A 46 -13.35 -11.18 7.49
C GLY A 46 -14.69 -11.73 7.95
N GLU A 47 -14.86 -13.05 7.80
CA GLU A 47 -15.98 -13.76 8.40
C GLU A 47 -16.03 -13.57 9.93
N ASN A 48 -17.20 -13.77 10.53
CA ASN A 48 -17.43 -13.70 11.98
C ASN A 48 -17.11 -12.34 12.63
N GLY A 49 -17.12 -11.25 11.87
CA GLY A 49 -16.87 -9.91 12.40
C GLY A 49 -15.38 -9.63 12.67
N TYR A 50 -14.48 -10.42 12.08
CA TYR A 50 -13.05 -10.11 12.11
C TYR A 50 -12.79 -8.72 11.51
N LEU A 51 -12.13 -7.87 12.28
CA LEU A 51 -11.70 -6.54 11.87
C LEU A 51 -10.25 -6.34 12.30
N LYS A 52 -9.38 -6.04 11.34
CA LYS A 52 -8.00 -5.60 11.60
C LYS A 52 -7.75 -4.30 10.87
N THR A 53 -7.21 -3.32 11.58
CA THR A 53 -6.81 -2.02 11.03
C THR A 53 -5.29 -1.96 10.87
N VAL A 54 -4.82 -1.40 9.77
CA VAL A 54 -3.41 -1.23 9.43
C VAL A 54 -3.17 0.21 8.99
N ASP A 55 -2.19 0.87 9.61
CA ASP A 55 -1.73 2.20 9.20
C ASP A 55 -0.78 2.09 8.02
N LEU A 56 -1.17 2.67 6.88
CA LEU A 56 -0.36 2.71 5.67
C LEU A 56 0.52 3.97 5.61
N GLY A 57 0.43 4.83 6.63
CA GLY A 57 1.21 6.04 6.75
C GLY A 57 0.45 7.30 6.37
N GLU A 58 1.22 8.38 6.26
CA GLU A 58 0.69 9.70 5.95
C GLU A 58 0.15 9.78 4.52
N PHE A 59 -0.90 10.57 4.37
CA PHE A 59 -1.44 10.93 3.08
C PHE A 59 -0.48 11.86 2.34
N ALA A 60 0.13 11.35 1.26
CA ALA A 60 1.25 12.01 0.60
C ALA A 60 0.89 13.34 -0.09
N ASN A 61 -0.38 13.59 -0.45
CA ASN A 61 -0.81 14.88 -1.01
C ASN A 61 -2.34 15.00 -1.18
N GLY A 62 -2.88 16.22 -1.06
CA GLY A 62 -4.30 16.62 -1.19
C GLY A 62 -5.13 15.97 -2.31
N ASN A 63 -4.48 15.59 -3.40
CA ASN A 63 -5.13 15.15 -4.64
C ASN A 63 -4.90 13.66 -4.97
N CYS A 64 -4.24 12.89 -4.10
CA CYS A 64 -3.91 11.49 -4.37
C CYS A 64 -4.78 10.54 -3.54
N TRP A 65 -5.91 10.12 -4.08
CA TRP A 65 -6.77 9.15 -3.36
C TRP A 65 -6.09 7.78 -3.26
N PRO A 66 -6.25 7.07 -2.13
CA PRO A 66 -5.71 5.74 -1.96
C PRO A 66 -6.52 4.76 -2.81
N LEU A 67 -6.11 4.57 -4.06
CA LEU A 67 -6.74 3.65 -5.00
C LEU A 67 -6.08 2.27 -4.90
N VAL A 68 -6.90 1.24 -4.71
CA VAL A 68 -6.46 -0.15 -4.87
C VAL A 68 -6.46 -0.49 -6.36
N CYS A 69 -5.37 -1.09 -6.83
CA CYS A 69 -5.29 -1.71 -8.15
C CYS A 69 -5.20 -3.23 -8.00
N SER A 70 -5.99 -3.97 -8.78
CA SER A 70 -5.84 -5.42 -8.92
C SER A 70 -4.53 -5.72 -9.64
N TYR A 71 -3.46 -5.95 -8.88
CA TYR A 71 -2.18 -6.33 -9.44
C TYR A 71 -2.15 -7.84 -9.71
N VAL A 72 -2.16 -8.21 -10.99
CA VAL A 72 -1.83 -9.58 -11.40
C VAL A 72 -0.33 -9.58 -11.69
N PRO A 73 0.52 -10.16 -10.83
CA PRO A 73 1.94 -10.25 -11.12
C PRO A 73 2.12 -11.03 -12.42
N SER A 74 2.78 -10.42 -13.40
CA SER A 74 3.22 -11.17 -14.57
C SER A 74 4.28 -12.17 -14.09
N SER A 75 4.28 -13.39 -14.62
CA SER A 75 5.36 -14.36 -14.37
C SER A 75 6.67 -13.98 -15.07
N VAL A 76 6.87 -12.69 -15.37
CA VAL A 76 8.07 -12.18 -16.03
C VAL A 76 9.21 -12.28 -15.02
N ARG A 77 10.24 -13.06 -15.38
CA ARG A 77 11.48 -13.12 -14.62
C ARG A 77 12.12 -11.73 -14.65
N ILE A 78 12.22 -11.09 -13.48
CA ILE A 78 13.06 -9.91 -13.32
C ILE A 78 14.50 -10.40 -13.42
N ASN A 79 15.17 -10.11 -14.52
CA ASN A 79 16.60 -10.34 -14.63
C ASN A 79 17.29 -9.41 -13.63
N GLN A 80 17.88 -9.99 -12.58
CA GLN A 80 18.76 -9.22 -11.71
C GLN A 80 19.90 -8.68 -12.58
N ALA A 81 20.09 -7.36 -12.57
CA ALA A 81 21.28 -6.77 -13.16
C ALA A 81 22.50 -7.44 -12.51
N ALA A 82 23.52 -7.72 -13.32
CA ALA A 82 24.78 -8.23 -12.80
C ALA A 82 25.22 -7.34 -11.61
N PRO A 83 25.77 -7.93 -10.53
CA PRO A 83 26.35 -7.14 -9.45
C PRO A 83 27.28 -6.08 -10.05
N PRO A 84 27.28 -4.84 -9.54
CA PRO A 84 28.20 -3.83 -10.04
C PRO A 84 29.61 -4.41 -9.97
N GLY A 85 30.21 -4.65 -11.15
CA GLY A 85 31.59 -5.07 -11.24
C GLY A 85 32.44 -4.01 -10.58
N ASN A 86 33.44 -4.43 -9.80
CA ASN A 86 34.33 -3.53 -9.07
C ASN A 86 35.01 -2.54 -10.03
N GLN A 87 34.42 -1.36 -10.23
CA GLN A 87 35.07 -0.26 -10.90
C GLN A 87 36.15 0.25 -9.96
N ARG A 88 37.39 -0.17 -10.20
CA ARG A 88 38.55 0.45 -9.58
C ARG A 88 38.66 1.85 -10.19
N ASN A 89 38.31 2.85 -9.39
CA ASN A 89 38.55 4.24 -9.74
C ASN A 89 40.06 4.48 -9.73
N THR A 90 40.72 4.34 -10.88
CA THR A 90 42.09 4.81 -11.03
C THR A 90 42.05 6.34 -11.15
N SER A 91 42.51 7.02 -10.10
CA SER A 91 42.70 8.48 -10.08
C SER A 91 43.68 8.90 -11.18
N PRO A 92 43.38 9.91 -12.02
CA PRO A 92 44.24 10.31 -13.14
C PRO A 92 45.37 11.28 -12.77
N TYR A 93 45.65 11.51 -11.49
CA TYR A 93 46.72 12.43 -11.08
C TYR A 93 47.98 11.68 -10.69
N LEU A 94 48.90 11.50 -11.64
CA LEU A 94 50.35 11.38 -11.44
C LEU A 94 51.07 11.26 -12.79
N ILE A 95 51.45 12.40 -13.38
CA ILE A 95 52.69 12.50 -14.17
C ILE A 95 53.32 13.85 -13.79
N TYR A 96 54.48 13.78 -13.14
CA TYR A 96 55.43 14.89 -12.99
C TYR A 96 56.34 14.95 -14.21
#